data_AF-A0AAX3M2E7-F1
#
_entry.id   AF-A0AAX3M2E7-F1
#
_cell.length_a   1.000
_cell.length_b   1.000
_cell.length_c   1.000
_cell.angle_alpha   90.00
_cell.angle_beta   90.00
_cell.angle_gamma   90.00
#
_symmetry.space_group_name_H-M   'P 1'
#
loop_
_entity.id
_entity.type
_entity.pdbx_description
1 polymer ?
#
loop_
_entity_poly.entity_id
_entity_poly.type
_entity_poly.pdbx_seq_one_letter_code
_entity_poly.pdbx_strand_id
1 'polypeptide(L)'
;MNTIQSIKKRYDLLFPDNVITPQVVAKMEQQLQLQLPDDFKEIALFFNGGLIGGISIFSYDHYTPNIIEETLRLRKDIQFPHSLLFLAEPAESIIVLDTAQTPAVIWCDSIDVHQLHDRSFQIAPDTWHTFGDFFEYLLTQEEAEQE
;
A
#
# COMPACT_ATOMS: atom_id res chain seq x y z
N MET A 1 14.81 -7.50 -10.14
CA MET A 1 13.88 -6.36 -10.07
C MET A 1 13.13 -6.31 -11.38
N ASN A 2 11.83 -6.60 -11.34
CA ASN A 2 10.97 -6.37 -12.47
C ASN A 2 10.75 -4.86 -12.64
N THR A 3 10.67 -4.42 -13.88
CA THR A 3 10.31 -3.03 -14.21
C THR A 3 8.82 -2.80 -13.93
N ILE A 4 8.41 -1.55 -13.69
CA ILE A 4 6.98 -1.22 -13.58
C ILE A 4 6.20 -1.64 -14.83
N GLN A 5 6.82 -1.58 -16.02
CA GLN A 5 6.20 -2.07 -17.26
C GLN A 5 5.91 -3.58 -17.24
N SER A 6 6.82 -4.40 -16.69
CA SER A 6 6.57 -5.84 -16.52
C SER A 6 5.50 -6.12 -15.47
N ILE A 7 5.47 -5.36 -14.37
CA ILE A 7 4.44 -5.45 -13.34
C ILE A 7 3.07 -5.14 -13.94
N LYS A 8 2.95 -4.03 -14.68
CA LYS A 8 1.72 -3.64 -15.36
C LYS A 8 1.21 -4.73 -16.31
N LYS A 9 2.11 -5.33 -17.12
CA LYS A 9 1.71 -6.41 -18.03
C LYS A 9 1.10 -7.61 -17.30
N ARG A 10 1.68 -8.00 -16.16
CA ARG A 10 1.13 -9.08 -15.31
C ARG A 10 -0.24 -8.68 -14.75
N TYR A 11 -0.35 -7.46 -14.23
CA TYR A 11 -1.62 -6.92 -13.75
C TYR A 11 -2.72 -6.92 -14.83
N ASP A 12 -2.43 -6.44 -16.04
CA ASP A 12 -3.39 -6.39 -17.15
C ASP A 12 -3.88 -7.79 -17.58
N LEU A 13 -3.07 -8.85 -17.39
CA LEU A 13 -3.47 -10.23 -17.68
C LEU A 13 -4.49 -10.76 -16.67
N LEU A 14 -4.36 -10.36 -15.40
CA LEU A 14 -5.26 -10.75 -14.32
C LEU A 14 -6.54 -9.90 -14.30
N PHE A 15 -6.44 -8.62 -14.69
CA PHE A 15 -7.51 -7.62 -14.60
C PHE A 15 -7.73 -6.86 -15.92
N PRO A 16 -8.15 -7.52 -17.02
CA PRO A 16 -8.19 -6.92 -18.35
C PRO A 16 -9.22 -5.78 -18.54
N ASP A 17 -10.25 -5.71 -17.69
CA ASP A 17 -11.38 -4.78 -17.84
C ASP A 17 -11.33 -3.56 -16.89
N ASN A 18 -10.25 -3.39 -16.11
CA ASN A 18 -10.18 -2.28 -15.14
C ASN A 18 -9.88 -0.94 -15.82
N VAL A 19 -10.83 0.00 -15.71
CA VAL A 19 -10.68 1.38 -16.16
C VAL A 19 -10.25 2.27 -14.99
N ILE A 20 -9.08 2.89 -15.10
CA ILE A 20 -8.49 3.65 -14.00
C ILE A 20 -8.40 5.12 -14.38
N THR A 21 -8.85 5.98 -13.46
CA THR A 21 -8.96 7.42 -13.69
C THR A 21 -7.78 8.15 -13.01
N PRO A 22 -6.83 8.74 -13.74
CA PRO A 22 -5.52 9.16 -13.21
C PRO A 22 -5.44 10.42 -12.32
N GLN A 23 -6.37 10.69 -11.39
CA GLN A 23 -6.35 11.95 -10.61
C GLN A 23 -6.25 11.81 -9.08
N VAL A 24 -5.84 10.65 -8.60
CA VAL A 24 -5.99 10.32 -7.19
C VAL A 24 -4.73 10.62 -6.35
N VAL A 25 -3.54 10.42 -6.92
CA VAL A 25 -2.24 10.59 -6.24
C VAL A 25 -2.04 12.03 -5.73
N ALA A 26 -2.27 13.04 -6.57
CA ALA A 26 -2.08 14.44 -6.20
C ALA A 26 -3.00 14.84 -5.03
N LYS A 27 -4.23 14.33 -5.00
CA LYS A 27 -5.17 14.53 -3.90
C LYS A 27 -4.66 13.87 -2.62
N MET A 28 -4.14 12.63 -2.71
CA MET A 28 -3.55 11.94 -1.56
C MET A 28 -2.38 12.73 -0.96
N GLU A 29 -1.40 13.12 -1.78
CA GLU A 29 -0.24 13.91 -1.33
C GLU A 29 -0.67 15.23 -0.69
N GLN A 30 -1.63 15.94 -1.29
CA GLN A 30 -2.15 17.20 -0.76
C GLN A 30 -2.87 17.01 0.58
N GLN A 31 -3.78 16.04 0.68
CA GLN A 31 -4.60 15.86 1.89
C GLN A 31 -3.82 15.23 3.04
N LEU A 32 -2.88 14.33 2.73
CA LEU A 32 -2.04 13.67 3.72
C LEU A 32 -0.75 14.43 4.01
N GLN A 33 -0.46 15.51 3.27
CA GLN A 33 0.74 16.34 3.45
C GLN A 33 2.03 15.51 3.44
N LEU A 34 2.14 14.58 2.49
CA LEU A 34 3.31 13.73 2.27
C LEU A 34 3.70 13.70 0.79
N GLN A 35 4.84 13.10 0.49
CA GLN A 35 5.26 12.83 -0.89
C GLN A 35 5.28 11.32 -1.08
N LEU A 36 4.59 10.82 -2.11
CA LEU A 36 4.56 9.40 -2.40
C LEU A 36 5.85 9.00 -3.15
N PRO A 37 6.32 7.76 -2.98
CA PRO A 37 7.39 7.20 -3.80
C PRO A 37 7.02 7.14 -5.28
N ASP A 38 8.00 7.29 -6.18
CA ASP A 38 7.73 7.35 -7.62
C ASP A 38 7.13 6.05 -8.18
N ASP A 39 7.59 4.90 -7.68
CA ASP A 39 7.05 3.58 -8.04
C ASP A 39 5.58 3.43 -7.60
N PHE A 40 5.21 3.96 -6.44
CA PHE A 40 3.81 4.04 -6.02
C PHE A 40 2.98 4.86 -7.01
N LYS A 41 3.49 6.03 -7.44
CA LYS A 41 2.79 6.90 -8.40
C LYS A 41 2.61 6.21 -9.74
N GLU A 42 3.64 5.51 -10.23
CA GLU A 42 3.55 4.77 -11.49
C GLU A 42 2.56 3.61 -11.41
N ILE A 43 2.53 2.87 -10.29
CA ILE A 43 1.55 1.80 -10.07
C ILE A 43 0.14 2.37 -9.94
N ALA A 44 -0.02 3.52 -9.30
CA ALA A 44 -1.31 4.20 -9.16
C ALA A 44 -1.92 4.66 -10.51
N LEU A 45 -1.16 4.64 -11.61
CA LEU A 45 -1.70 4.88 -12.97
C LEU A 45 -2.55 3.70 -13.48
N PHE A 46 -2.33 2.50 -12.94
CA PHE A 46 -3.02 1.28 -13.35
C PHE A 46 -3.50 0.41 -12.18
N PHE A 47 -3.47 0.92 -10.95
CA PHE A 47 -4.09 0.29 -9.78
C PHE A 47 -4.65 1.38 -8.83
N ASN A 48 -5.87 1.20 -8.32
CA ASN A 48 -6.54 2.19 -7.45
C ASN A 48 -6.97 1.62 -6.09
N GLY A 49 -6.34 0.55 -5.63
CA GLY A 49 -6.80 -0.22 -4.47
C GLY A 49 -7.79 -1.33 -4.86
N GLY A 50 -8.10 -2.21 -3.92
CA GLY A 50 -8.91 -3.40 -4.15
C GLY A 50 -8.23 -4.69 -3.66
N LEU A 51 -8.90 -5.82 -3.88
CA LEU A 51 -8.39 -7.14 -3.52
C LEU A 51 -7.35 -7.59 -4.55
N ILE A 52 -6.15 -7.92 -4.08
CA ILE A 52 -5.07 -8.49 -4.88
C ILE A 52 -4.15 -9.32 -3.99
N GLY A 53 -3.84 -10.55 -4.40
CA GLY A 53 -2.99 -11.47 -3.64
C GLY A 53 -3.52 -11.76 -2.25
N GLY A 54 -4.84 -11.89 -2.11
CA GLY A 54 -5.51 -12.09 -0.81
C GLY A 54 -5.57 -10.86 0.10
N ILE A 55 -5.02 -9.71 -0.32
CA ILE A 55 -4.97 -8.48 0.48
C ILE A 55 -5.93 -7.44 -0.08
N SER A 56 -6.80 -6.92 0.78
CA SER A 56 -7.72 -5.82 0.46
C SER A 56 -7.03 -4.47 0.70
N ILE A 57 -6.35 -3.96 -0.32
CA ILE A 57 -5.72 -2.63 -0.28
C ILE A 57 -6.82 -1.56 -0.29
N PHE A 58 -6.72 -0.57 0.59
CA PHE A 58 -7.71 0.51 0.66
C PHE A 58 -7.81 1.26 -0.66
N SER A 59 -9.04 1.68 -1.01
CA SER A 59 -9.26 2.43 -2.24
C SER A 59 -8.46 3.73 -2.21
N TYR A 60 -7.88 4.09 -3.34
CA TYR A 60 -7.19 5.37 -3.47
C TYR A 60 -8.22 6.50 -3.64
N ASP A 61 -9.40 6.20 -4.18
CA ASP A 61 -10.41 7.18 -4.54
C ASP A 61 -11.40 7.50 -3.39
N HIS A 62 -12.70 7.58 -3.68
CA HIS A 62 -13.75 7.94 -2.73
C HIS A 62 -14.49 6.71 -2.17
N TYR A 63 -14.23 5.50 -2.66
CA TYR A 63 -14.85 4.29 -2.14
C TYR A 63 -14.28 3.93 -0.77
N THR A 64 -15.16 3.71 0.21
CA THR A 64 -14.77 3.32 1.57
C THR A 64 -14.57 1.80 1.68
N PRO A 65 -13.56 1.33 2.44
CA PRO A 65 -12.54 2.13 3.12
C PRO A 65 -11.53 2.72 2.11
N ASN A 66 -11.25 4.02 2.23
CA ASN A 66 -10.24 4.69 1.40
C ASN A 66 -9.00 5.06 2.22
N ILE A 67 -7.88 5.06 1.52
CA ILE A 67 -6.55 5.20 2.09
C ILE A 67 -6.34 6.52 2.84
N ILE A 68 -7.01 7.60 2.40
CA ILE A 68 -6.87 8.93 2.99
C ILE A 68 -7.57 8.97 4.35
N GLU A 69 -8.83 8.56 4.41
CA GLU A 69 -9.62 8.55 5.64
C GLU A 69 -9.02 7.61 6.69
N GLU A 70 -8.59 6.41 6.27
CA GLU A 70 -7.97 5.44 7.18
C GLU A 70 -6.63 5.92 7.72
N THR A 71 -5.79 6.56 6.90
CA THR A 71 -4.53 7.16 7.37
C THR A 71 -4.79 8.31 8.33
N LEU A 72 -5.76 9.20 8.04
CA LEU A 72 -6.13 10.31 8.92
C LEU A 72 -6.73 9.83 10.24
N ARG A 73 -7.52 8.74 10.22
CA ARG A 73 -8.05 8.10 11.42
C ARG A 73 -6.93 7.68 12.36
N LEU A 74 -5.93 6.95 11.87
CA LEU A 74 -4.80 6.54 12.71
C LEU A 74 -3.97 7.73 13.21
N ARG A 75 -3.77 8.76 12.38
CA ARG A 75 -3.08 10.00 12.82
C ARG A 75 -3.78 10.66 14.01
N LYS A 76 -5.10 10.69 13.96
CA LYS A 76 -5.93 11.26 15.03
C LYS A 76 -5.94 10.39 16.29
N ASP A 77 -6.11 9.08 16.12
CA ASP A 77 -6.41 8.19 17.24
C ASP A 77 -5.15 7.76 17.99
N ILE A 78 -4.04 7.55 17.28
CA ILE A 78 -2.82 6.95 17.84
C ILE A 78 -1.54 7.72 17.50
N GLN A 79 -1.67 8.96 17.02
CA GLN A 79 -0.52 9.79 16.60
C GLN A 79 0.34 9.12 15.52
N PHE A 80 -0.31 8.41 14.59
CA PHE A 80 0.37 7.74 13.49
C PHE A 80 1.32 8.69 12.74
N PRO A 81 2.57 8.29 12.44
CA PRO A 81 3.55 9.18 11.85
C PRO A 81 3.12 9.75 10.49
N HIS A 82 3.43 11.03 10.24
CA HIS A 82 3.07 11.72 8.99
C HIS A 82 3.80 11.17 7.75
N SER A 83 4.96 10.54 7.94
CA SER A 83 5.70 9.86 6.86
C SER A 83 5.08 8.52 6.46
N LEU A 84 4.16 7.98 7.26
CA LEU A 84 3.51 6.72 6.98
C LEU A 84 2.15 6.93 6.30
N LEU A 85 1.84 6.00 5.40
CA LEU A 85 0.57 5.83 4.72
C LEU A 85 0.02 4.44 5.09
N PHE A 86 -1.24 4.37 5.50
CA PHE A 86 -1.86 3.10 5.91
C PHE A 86 -2.48 2.42 4.69
N LEU A 87 -1.91 1.30 4.23
CA LEU A 87 -2.27 0.65 2.97
C LEU A 87 -3.44 -0.33 3.11
N ALA A 88 -3.44 -1.14 4.16
CA ALA A 88 -4.43 -2.19 4.40
C ALA A 88 -4.44 -2.64 5.87
N GLU A 89 -5.56 -3.23 6.28
CA GLU A 89 -5.77 -3.84 7.60
C GLU A 89 -6.25 -5.29 7.42
N PRO A 90 -5.35 -6.25 7.11
CA PRO A 90 -5.69 -7.67 7.14
C PRO A 90 -6.02 -8.13 8.57
N ALA A 91 -6.52 -9.36 8.73
CA ALA A 91 -6.82 -9.90 10.06
C ALA A 91 -5.56 -9.86 10.96
N GLU A 92 -5.70 -9.26 12.14
CA GLU A 92 -4.66 -9.16 13.18
C GLU A 92 -3.36 -8.46 12.75
N SER A 93 -3.32 -7.81 11.58
CA SER A 93 -2.12 -7.18 11.06
C SER A 93 -2.42 -5.88 10.31
N ILE A 94 -1.37 -5.12 10.06
CA ILE A 94 -1.45 -3.86 9.30
C ILE A 94 -0.34 -3.81 8.27
N ILE A 95 -0.62 -3.13 7.18
CA ILE A 95 0.36 -2.87 6.13
C ILE A 95 0.47 -1.37 5.94
N VAL A 96 1.69 -0.86 6.00
CA VAL A 96 1.99 0.57 5.88
C VAL A 96 3.09 0.83 4.86
N LEU A 97 3.04 2.01 4.25
CA LEU A 97 4.10 2.55 3.40
C LEU A 97 4.79 3.70 4.13
N ASP A 98 6.07 3.52 4.44
CA ASP A 98 7.00 4.55 4.88
C ASP A 98 7.56 5.31 3.68
N THR A 99 7.14 6.56 3.56
CA THR A 99 7.55 7.44 2.46
C THR A 99 8.89 8.14 2.70
N ALA A 100 9.44 8.03 3.92
CA ALA A 100 10.66 8.72 4.31
C ALA A 100 11.88 7.80 4.45
N GLN A 101 11.66 6.50 4.67
CA GLN A 101 12.74 5.55 4.96
C GLN A 101 12.56 4.23 4.22
N THR A 102 13.67 3.52 4.05
CA THR A 102 13.68 2.13 3.57
C THR A 102 13.88 1.14 4.73
N PRO A 103 13.28 -0.07 4.71
CA PRO A 103 12.29 -0.54 3.74
C PRO A 103 11.03 0.33 3.72
N ALA A 104 10.45 0.47 2.52
CA ALA A 104 9.31 1.34 2.28
C ALA A 104 7.99 0.69 2.70
N VAL A 105 7.79 -0.61 2.47
CA VAL A 105 6.57 -1.29 2.92
C VAL A 105 6.89 -2.15 4.14
N ILE A 106 6.03 -2.05 5.16
CA ILE A 106 6.13 -2.81 6.41
C ILE A 106 4.77 -3.48 6.64
N TRP A 107 4.78 -4.79 6.79
CA TRP A 107 3.65 -5.58 7.24
C TRP A 107 3.97 -6.11 8.64
N CYS A 108 3.25 -5.62 9.64
CA CYS A 108 3.45 -5.99 11.03
C CYS A 108 2.14 -6.39 11.71
N ASP A 109 2.26 -6.99 12.89
CA ASP A 109 1.12 -7.25 13.75
C ASP A 109 0.43 -5.93 14.14
N SER A 110 -0.89 -5.95 14.19
CA SER A 110 -1.73 -4.83 14.62
C SER A 110 -1.40 -4.31 16.02
N ILE A 111 -0.92 -5.18 16.93
CA ILE A 111 -0.51 -4.77 18.28
C ILE A 111 0.72 -3.86 18.26
N ASP A 112 1.54 -3.96 17.21
CA ASP A 112 2.78 -3.22 17.06
C ASP A 112 2.60 -1.88 16.31
N VAL A 113 1.36 -1.49 16.00
CA VAL A 113 1.07 -0.21 15.32
C VAL A 113 1.67 1.00 16.03
N HIS A 114 1.70 0.99 17.37
CA HIS A 114 2.29 2.05 18.18
C HIS A 114 3.82 2.10 18.12
N GLN A 115 4.45 1.00 17.69
CA GLN A 115 5.90 0.83 17.65
C GLN A 115 6.49 1.13 16.27
N LEU A 116 5.66 1.45 15.27
CA LEU A 116 6.07 1.75 13.90
C LEU A 116 7.08 2.91 13.81
N HIS A 117 6.95 3.93 14.67
CA HIS A 117 7.86 5.08 14.67
C HIS A 117 9.29 4.68 15.03
N ASP A 118 9.45 3.88 16.09
CA ASP A 118 10.75 3.49 16.63
C ASP A 118 11.26 2.16 16.03
N ARG A 119 10.44 1.52 15.19
CA ARG A 119 10.69 0.20 14.59
C ARG A 119 11.02 -0.87 15.63
N SER A 120 10.47 -0.73 16.83
CA SER A 120 10.72 -1.61 17.98
C SER A 120 9.74 -2.79 18.05
N PHE A 121 9.51 -3.46 16.93
CA PHE A 121 8.50 -4.51 16.83
C PHE A 121 8.75 -5.68 17.80
N GLN A 122 7.69 -6.26 18.36
CA GLN A 122 7.79 -7.46 19.19
C GLN A 122 8.12 -8.68 18.35
N ILE A 123 7.54 -8.74 17.15
CA ILE A 123 7.78 -9.76 16.13
C ILE A 123 8.38 -9.05 14.92
N ALA A 124 9.42 -9.63 14.33
CA ALA A 124 10.04 -9.05 13.14
C ALA A 124 9.00 -8.94 12.01
N PRO A 125 8.75 -7.74 11.46
CA PRO A 125 7.77 -7.56 10.40
C PRO A 125 8.31 -8.06 9.06
N ASP A 126 7.40 -8.39 8.14
CA ASP A 126 7.75 -8.55 6.75
C ASP A 126 7.94 -7.18 6.11
N THR A 127 8.98 -7.03 5.30
CA THR A 127 9.34 -5.73 4.73
C THR A 127 9.76 -5.84 3.27
N TRP A 128 9.43 -4.80 2.51
CA TRP A 128 9.81 -4.66 1.10
C TRP A 128 10.53 -3.33 0.90
N HIS A 129 11.54 -3.34 0.04
CA HIS A 129 12.39 -2.17 -0.17
C HIS A 129 11.61 -1.03 -0.84
N THR A 130 10.74 -1.37 -1.80
CA THR A 130 9.89 -0.44 -2.55
C THR A 130 8.42 -0.90 -2.53
N PHE A 131 7.49 -0.01 -2.91
CA PHE A 131 6.09 -0.41 -3.09
C PHE A 131 5.94 -1.36 -4.29
N GLY A 132 6.75 -1.18 -5.33
CA GLY A 132 6.82 -2.09 -6.47
C GLY A 132 7.18 -3.52 -6.10
N ASP A 133 8.14 -3.72 -5.20
CA ASP A 133 8.50 -5.06 -4.70
C ASP A 133 7.32 -5.73 -3.96
N PHE A 134 6.59 -4.95 -3.15
CA PHE A 134 5.41 -5.44 -2.44
C PHE A 134 4.27 -5.77 -3.42
N PHE A 135 3.99 -4.90 -4.39
CA PHE A 135 2.95 -5.13 -5.38
C PHE A 135 3.27 -6.34 -6.27
N GLU A 136 4.53 -6.57 -6.60
CA GLU A 136 4.99 -7.76 -7.30
C GLU A 136 4.74 -9.04 -6.50
N TYR A 137 4.95 -8.99 -5.18
CA TYR A 137 4.59 -10.09 -4.29
C TYR A 137 3.08 -10.38 -4.33
N LEU A 138 2.22 -9.36 -4.27
CA LEU A 138 0.76 -9.54 -4.34
C LEU A 138 0.32 -10.17 -5.67
N LEU A 139 0.85 -9.70 -6.80
CA LEU A 139 0.59 -10.31 -8.11
C LEU A 139 0.98 -11.79 -8.15
N THR A 140 2.10 -12.14 -7.51
CA THR A 140 2.57 -13.53 -7.47
C THR A 140 1.65 -14.41 -6.64
N GLN A 141 1.08 -13.88 -5.54
CA GLN A 141 0.05 -14.60 -4.78
C GLN A 141 -1.23 -14.78 -5.61
N GLU A 142 -1.69 -13.72 -6.28
CA GLU A 142 -2.88 -13.77 -7.14
C GLU A 142 -2.74 -14.78 -8.28
N GLU A 143 -1.57 -14.82 -8.94
CA GLU A 143 -1.27 -15.80 -9.99
C GLU A 143 -1.30 -17.24 -9.44
N ALA A 144 -0.76 -17.47 -8.24
CA ALA A 144 -0.74 -18.80 -7.63
C ALA A 144 -2.13 -19.28 -7.18
N GLU A 145 -3.06 -18.38 -6.86
CA GLU A 145 -4.45 -18.74 -6.51
C GLU A 145 -5.30 -19.12 -7.74
N GLN A 146 -4.88 -18.71 -8.94
CA GLN A 146 -5.58 -19.03 -10.20
C GLN A 146 -5.10 -20.34 -10.85
N GLU A 147 -4.02 -20.94 -10.35
CA GLU A 147 -3.48 -22.26 -10.78
C GLU A 147 -4.13 -23.45 -10.04
#